data_AF-A0A7S1KGI6-F1
#
_entry.id   AF-A0A7S1KGI6-F1
#
_cell.length_a   1.000
_cell.length_b   1.000
_cell.length_c   1.000
_cell.angle_alpha   90.00
_cell.angle_beta   90.00
_cell.angle_gamma   90.00
#
_symmetry.space_group_name_H-M   'P 1'
#
loop_
_entity.id
_entity.type
_entity.pdbx_description
1 polymer ?
#
loop_
_entity_poly.entity_id
_entity_poly.type
_entity_poly.pdbx_seq_one_letter_code
_entity_poly.pdbx_strand_id
1 'polypeptide(L)'
;MLSWGVTVAVRGQGRQLMNGNGILDRQNGRSVPPLMASASPVFPHVPFDPADPPTELSAFDALGLTCPNYTSMAGRVLFSWLFGGDHIRRIKSWCSDSPASAAFQRVCELLSAPPSDAAQWGAGATVFDVKRPDGKGHDRLVVLGSEAMGEGHMAVIVLRESRVRIYATESAPRDKMYATVMRILGDELGTMVWHHDRNWLSSLEVSPNTSRCTIM
;
A
#
# COMPACT_ATOMS: atom_id res chain seq x y z
N MET A 1 -2.89 -25.57 5.44
CA MET A 1 -3.26 -24.72 6.59
C MET A 1 -2.19 -23.65 6.71
N LEU A 2 -2.51 -22.41 6.39
CA LEU A 2 -1.54 -21.32 6.27
C LEU A 2 -1.42 -20.61 7.64
N SER A 3 -0.40 -20.93 8.44
CA SER A 3 -0.16 -20.26 9.73
C SER A 3 0.90 -19.17 9.57
N TRP A 4 0.49 -18.00 9.14
CA TRP A 4 1.37 -16.84 8.99
C TRP A 4 1.35 -16.02 10.27
N GLY A 5 2.04 -16.48 11.31
CA GLY A 5 2.14 -15.84 12.63
C GLY A 5 2.85 -14.48 12.62
N VAL A 6 2.34 -13.53 11.84
CA VAL A 6 2.87 -12.17 11.72
C VAL A 6 2.52 -11.43 13.01
N THR A 7 3.55 -10.93 13.70
CA THR A 7 3.40 -10.07 14.87
C THR A 7 3.85 -8.67 14.51
N VAL A 8 3.05 -7.67 14.86
CA VAL A 8 3.37 -6.25 14.65
C VAL A 8 3.46 -5.60 16.02
N ALA A 9 4.53 -4.88 16.30
CA ALA A 9 4.64 -4.07 17.51
C ALA A 9 3.72 -2.87 17.36
N VAL A 10 2.72 -2.72 18.23
CA VAL A 10 1.79 -1.58 18.24
C VAL A 10 1.92 -0.90 19.60
N ARG A 11 2.41 0.34 19.61
CA ARG A 11 2.67 1.10 20.85
C ARG A 11 3.55 0.32 21.86
N GLY A 12 4.57 -0.38 21.36
CA GLY A 12 5.49 -1.17 22.18
C GLY A 12 4.97 -2.55 22.61
N GLN A 13 3.76 -2.94 22.22
CA GLN A 13 3.21 -4.28 22.48
C GLN A 13 3.18 -5.10 21.19
N GLY A 14 3.81 -6.28 21.18
CA GLY A 14 3.65 -7.23 20.09
C GLY A 14 2.20 -7.71 20.00
N ARG A 15 1.54 -7.45 18.87
CA ARG A 15 0.20 -7.95 18.58
C ARG A 15 0.25 -8.87 17.37
N GLN A 16 -0.36 -10.04 17.53
CA GLN A 16 -0.54 -10.95 16.42
C GLN A 16 -1.52 -10.33 15.41
N LEU A 17 -1.14 -10.30 14.14
CA LEU A 17 -1.95 -9.78 13.04
C LEU A 17 -2.99 -10.82 12.58
N MET A 18 -2.58 -12.09 12.58
CA MET A 18 -3.37 -13.20 12.06
C MET A 18 -3.26 -14.42 12.96
N ASN A 19 -4.40 -15.09 13.20
CA ASN A 19 -4.47 -16.37 13.88
C ASN A 19 -5.05 -17.42 12.93
N GLY A 20 -4.16 -18.22 12.34
CA GLY A 20 -4.48 -19.07 11.18
C GLY A 20 -4.89 -18.19 9.99
N ASN A 21 -6.04 -18.51 9.39
CA ASN A 21 -6.62 -17.73 8.29
C ASN A 21 -7.45 -16.52 8.79
N GLY A 22 -7.57 -16.34 10.11
CA GLY A 22 -8.35 -15.26 10.69
C GLY A 22 -7.50 -14.00 10.87
N ILE A 23 -8.07 -12.86 10.51
CA ILE A 23 -7.51 -11.55 10.80
C ILE A 23 -7.93 -11.16 12.22
N LEU A 24 -6.98 -10.69 13.02
CA LEU A 24 -7.27 -10.13 14.33
C LEU A 24 -7.57 -8.64 14.13
N ASP A 25 -8.80 -8.23 14.40
CA ASP A 25 -9.20 -6.84 14.32
C ASP A 25 -8.62 -6.05 15.51
N ARG A 26 -8.33 -4.77 15.26
CA ARG A 26 -7.83 -3.80 16.24
C ARG A 26 -8.80 -3.61 17.41
N GLN A 27 -10.11 -3.83 17.20
CA GLN A 27 -11.17 -3.60 18.20
C GLN A 27 -11.66 -4.86 18.94
N ASN A 28 -10.88 -5.95 18.93
CA ASN A 28 -11.06 -7.17 19.75
C ASN A 28 -11.92 -8.30 19.16
N GLY A 29 -12.22 -8.28 17.86
CA GLY A 29 -12.88 -9.41 17.16
C GLY A 29 -11.90 -10.26 16.36
N ARG A 30 -12.00 -11.58 16.45
CA ARG A 30 -11.42 -12.47 15.43
C ARG A 30 -12.39 -12.50 14.25
N SER A 31 -11.98 -11.98 13.10
CA SER A 31 -12.76 -12.11 11.87
C SER A 31 -12.05 -13.05 10.93
N VAL A 32 -12.74 -14.09 10.46
CA VAL A 32 -12.24 -14.94 9.38
C VAL A 32 -12.83 -14.36 8.10
N PRO A 33 -12.00 -13.72 7.23
CA PRO A 33 -12.50 -13.19 5.98
C PRO A 33 -13.10 -14.35 5.16
N PRO A 34 -14.29 -14.18 4.55
CA PRO A 34 -14.84 -15.16 3.64
C PRO A 34 -13.84 -15.43 2.51
N LEU A 35 -13.48 -16.71 2.34
CA LEU A 35 -12.70 -17.17 1.20
C LEU A 35 -13.67 -17.54 0.08
N MET A 36 -13.43 -17.04 -1.12
CA MET A 36 -14.24 -17.38 -2.29
C MET A 36 -13.82 -18.76 -2.81
N ALA A 37 -14.81 -19.61 -3.12
CA ALA A 37 -14.57 -20.95 -3.68
C ALA A 37 -14.25 -20.94 -5.18
N SER A 38 -14.25 -19.76 -5.80
CA SER A 38 -14.05 -19.56 -7.25
C SER A 38 -13.32 -18.25 -7.53
N ALA A 39 -12.94 -18.04 -8.79
CA ALA A 39 -12.44 -16.77 -9.27
C ALA A 39 -13.38 -15.62 -8.91
N SER A 40 -12.82 -14.46 -8.58
CA SER A 40 -13.62 -13.25 -8.32
C SER A 40 -14.03 -12.60 -9.64
N PRO A 41 -15.33 -12.31 -9.87
CA PRO A 41 -15.77 -11.63 -11.08
C PRO A 41 -15.22 -10.20 -11.20
N VAL A 42 -14.77 -9.62 -10.08
CA VAL A 42 -14.21 -8.27 -9.99
C VAL A 42 -12.73 -8.24 -10.44
N PHE A 43 -12.07 -9.40 -10.47
CA PHE A 43 -10.70 -9.60 -10.93
C PHE A 43 -10.63 -10.69 -12.03
N PRO A 44 -11.24 -10.46 -13.20
CA PRO A 44 -11.37 -11.49 -14.24
C PRO A 44 -10.03 -11.93 -14.84
N HIS A 45 -8.96 -11.15 -14.65
CA HIS A 45 -7.63 -11.42 -15.18
C HIS A 45 -6.71 -12.14 -14.18
N VAL A 46 -7.16 -12.33 -12.93
CA VAL A 46 -6.37 -13.04 -11.92
C VAL A 46 -6.81 -14.51 -11.93
N PRO A 47 -5.92 -15.46 -12.24
CA PRO A 47 -6.24 -16.88 -12.17
C PRO A 47 -6.66 -17.27 -10.75
N PHE A 48 -7.64 -18.16 -10.63
CA PHE A 48 -8.02 -18.71 -9.34
C PHE A 48 -6.94 -19.67 -8.85
N ASP A 49 -6.36 -19.36 -7.68
CA ASP A 49 -5.47 -20.26 -6.95
C ASP A 49 -6.17 -20.74 -5.67
N PRO A 50 -6.51 -22.04 -5.55
CA PRO A 50 -7.10 -22.59 -4.32
C PRO A 50 -6.22 -22.43 -3.08
N ALA A 51 -4.90 -22.28 -3.24
CA ALA A 51 -3.97 -22.05 -2.13
C ALA A 51 -3.94 -20.58 -1.69
N ASP A 52 -4.35 -19.65 -2.55
CA ASP A 52 -4.43 -18.21 -2.30
C ASP A 52 -5.74 -17.63 -2.85
N PRO A 53 -6.91 -18.09 -2.34
CA PRO A 53 -8.20 -17.78 -2.95
C PRO A 53 -8.55 -16.29 -2.77
N PRO A 54 -9.39 -15.72 -3.65
CA PRO A 54 -9.93 -14.38 -3.46
C PRO A 54 -10.67 -14.26 -2.12
N THR A 55 -10.62 -13.08 -1.53
CA THR A 55 -11.17 -12.86 -0.18
C THR A 55 -11.98 -11.59 -0.08
N GLU A 56 -13.05 -11.63 0.71
CA GLU A 56 -13.85 -10.46 1.03
C GLU A 56 -13.48 -9.89 2.40
N LEU A 57 -13.29 -8.58 2.45
CA LEU A 57 -12.95 -7.81 3.64
C LEU A 57 -14.18 -7.00 4.08
N SER A 58 -15.15 -7.69 4.68
CA SER A 58 -16.40 -7.09 5.18
C SER A 58 -16.27 -6.47 6.58
N ALA A 59 -15.32 -6.94 7.39
CA ALA A 59 -15.22 -6.56 8.80
C ALA A 59 -14.44 -5.25 9.06
N PHE A 60 -13.62 -4.79 8.11
CA PHE A 60 -12.70 -3.66 8.34
C PHE A 60 -13.18 -2.33 7.75
N ASP A 61 -14.04 -2.37 6.73
CA ASP A 61 -14.62 -1.19 6.09
C ASP A 61 -16.08 -1.49 5.78
N ALA A 62 -16.98 -0.55 6.07
CA ALA A 62 -18.42 -0.66 5.79
C ALA A 62 -18.77 -0.89 4.30
N LEU A 63 -17.77 -0.82 3.42
CA LEU A 63 -17.91 -0.95 1.97
C LEU A 63 -17.66 -2.37 1.43
N GLY A 64 -17.18 -3.31 2.27
CA GLY A 64 -16.92 -4.70 1.89
C GLY A 64 -15.95 -4.85 0.72
N LEU A 65 -14.64 -4.77 0.93
CA LEU A 65 -13.68 -4.79 -0.18
C LEU A 65 -13.40 -6.23 -0.66
N THR A 66 -13.27 -6.44 -1.97
CA THR A 66 -12.82 -7.71 -2.55
C THR A 66 -11.34 -7.61 -2.88
N CYS A 67 -10.57 -8.60 -2.43
CA CYS A 67 -9.16 -8.76 -2.76
C CYS A 67 -9.03 -9.92 -3.77
N PRO A 68 -8.11 -9.82 -4.76
CA PRO A 68 -7.95 -10.86 -5.77
C PRO A 68 -7.43 -12.17 -5.17
N ASN A 69 -6.74 -12.10 -4.04
CA ASN A 69 -6.17 -13.23 -3.31
C ASN A 69 -5.97 -12.87 -1.82
N TYR A 70 -5.73 -13.88 -0.99
CA TYR A 70 -5.49 -13.73 0.45
C TYR A 70 -4.24 -12.91 0.73
N THR A 71 -3.20 -13.04 -0.11
CA THR A 71 -1.97 -12.24 -0.03
C THR A 71 -2.26 -10.73 -0.08
N SER A 72 -3.10 -10.28 -1.03
CA SER A 72 -3.50 -8.88 -1.16
C SER A 72 -4.30 -8.38 0.03
N MET A 73 -5.17 -9.23 0.56
CA MET A 73 -5.91 -8.94 1.79
C MET A 73 -4.95 -8.75 2.97
N ALA A 74 -4.02 -9.68 3.18
CA ALA A 74 -3.05 -9.61 4.27
C ALA A 74 -2.19 -8.34 4.16
N GLY A 75 -1.73 -8.01 2.95
CA GLY A 75 -0.99 -6.77 2.67
C GLY A 75 -1.79 -5.51 3.01
N ARG A 76 -3.07 -5.45 2.63
CA ARG A 76 -3.97 -4.32 2.96
C ARG A 76 -4.19 -4.20 4.46
N VAL A 77 -4.44 -5.30 5.16
CA VAL A 77 -4.62 -5.32 6.62
C VAL A 77 -3.35 -4.84 7.31
N LEU A 78 -2.19 -5.37 6.94
CA LEU A 78 -0.90 -4.97 7.50
C LEU A 78 -0.67 -3.46 7.31
N PHE A 79 -0.95 -2.93 6.11
CA PHE A 79 -0.87 -1.49 5.85
C PHE A 79 -1.78 -0.67 6.78
N SER A 80 -3.04 -1.07 6.95
CA SER A 80 -3.98 -0.39 7.86
C SER A 80 -3.50 -0.38 9.31
N TRP A 81 -2.88 -1.48 9.76
CA TRP A 81 -2.26 -1.57 11.09
C TRP A 81 -1.05 -0.66 11.23
N LEU A 82 -0.14 -0.68 10.25
CA LEU A 82 1.05 0.19 10.24
C LEU A 82 0.67 1.67 10.26
N PHE A 83 -0.32 2.06 9.46
CA PHE A 83 -0.85 3.41 9.43
C PHE A 83 -1.56 3.76 10.74
N GLY A 84 -2.45 2.90 11.24
CA GLY A 84 -3.20 3.15 12.47
C GLY A 84 -2.36 3.12 13.73
N GLY A 85 -1.21 2.44 13.72
CA GLY A 85 -0.22 2.39 14.80
C GLY A 85 0.88 3.45 14.71
N ASP A 86 0.77 4.39 13.76
CA ASP A 86 1.72 5.48 13.53
C ASP A 86 3.15 5.02 13.14
N HIS A 87 3.31 3.79 12.63
CA HIS A 87 4.59 3.26 12.14
C HIS A 87 5.00 3.84 10.79
N ILE A 88 4.00 4.22 9.99
CA ILE A 88 4.19 4.96 8.75
C ILE A 88 3.33 6.21 8.80
N ARG A 89 3.90 7.32 8.36
CA ARG A 89 3.21 8.61 8.28
C ARG A 89 2.90 8.93 6.84
N ARG A 90 1.77 9.60 6.61
CA ARG A 90 1.47 10.18 5.30
C ARG A 90 2.41 11.35 5.07
N ILE A 91 3.31 11.23 4.11
CA ILE A 91 4.25 12.28 3.74
C ILE A 91 3.59 13.22 2.74
N LYS A 92 2.80 12.67 1.81
CA LYS A 92 2.22 13.41 0.69
C LYS A 92 0.87 12.86 0.25
N SER A 93 0.10 13.73 -0.39
CA SER A 93 -1.19 13.42 -0.98
C SER A 93 -1.43 14.34 -2.16
N TRP A 94 -2.05 13.80 -3.21
CA TRP A 94 -2.48 14.54 -4.38
C TRP A 94 -3.82 14.00 -4.87
N CYS A 95 -4.66 14.84 -5.44
CA CYS A 95 -5.86 14.43 -6.13
C CYS A 95 -6.19 15.37 -7.29
N SER A 96 -6.90 14.84 -8.29
CA SER A 96 -7.47 15.60 -9.39
C SER A 96 -8.89 15.13 -9.66
N ASP A 97 -9.83 16.07 -9.69
CA ASP A 97 -11.21 15.82 -10.10
C ASP A 97 -11.40 16.03 -11.62
N SER A 98 -10.30 16.23 -12.36
CA SER A 98 -10.30 16.43 -13.82
C SER A 98 -9.85 15.16 -14.54
N PRO A 99 -10.77 14.37 -15.12
CA PRO A 99 -10.42 13.15 -15.85
C PRO A 99 -9.55 13.41 -17.10
N ALA A 100 -9.62 14.63 -17.63
CA ALA A 100 -8.84 15.06 -18.79
C ALA A 100 -7.38 15.44 -18.44
N SER A 101 -7.03 15.53 -17.15
CA SER A 101 -5.66 15.85 -16.74
C SER A 101 -4.72 14.67 -16.98
N ALA A 102 -3.52 14.94 -17.50
CA ALA A 102 -2.53 13.90 -17.78
C ALA A 102 -2.13 13.12 -16.51
N ALA A 103 -2.03 13.81 -15.36
CA ALA A 103 -1.80 13.17 -14.07
C ALA A 103 -2.94 12.20 -13.66
N PHE A 104 -4.21 12.52 -13.96
CA PHE A 104 -5.32 11.60 -13.71
C PHE A 104 -5.23 10.38 -14.64
N GLN A 105 -5.00 10.62 -15.93
CA GLN A 105 -4.82 9.53 -16.92
C GLN A 105 -3.67 8.60 -16.50
N ARG A 106 -2.57 9.17 -16.00
CA ARG A 106 -1.44 8.41 -15.48
C ARG A 106 -1.82 7.53 -14.28
N VAL A 107 -2.67 8.00 -13.38
CA VAL A 107 -3.19 7.14 -12.29
C VAL A 107 -4.04 5.99 -12.85
N CYS A 108 -4.89 6.24 -13.84
CA CYS A 108 -5.68 5.19 -14.50
C CYS A 108 -4.79 4.15 -15.20
N GLU A 109 -3.71 4.58 -15.87
CA GLU A 109 -2.71 3.69 -16.45
C GLU A 109 -2.05 2.82 -15.37
N LEU A 110 -1.60 3.43 -14.28
CA LEU A 110 -0.99 2.72 -13.16
C LEU A 110 -1.96 1.75 -12.50
N LEU A 111 -3.26 2.05 -12.41
CA LEU A 111 -4.27 1.11 -11.92
C LEU A 111 -4.51 -0.04 -12.91
N SER A 112 -4.40 0.22 -14.21
CA SER A 112 -4.61 -0.79 -15.26
C SER A 112 -3.41 -1.70 -15.47
N ALA A 113 -2.20 -1.28 -15.07
CA ALA A 113 -0.98 -2.07 -15.22
C ALA A 113 -1.06 -3.42 -14.46
N PRO A 114 -0.41 -4.49 -14.92
CA PRO A 114 -0.37 -5.74 -14.17
C PRO A 114 0.41 -5.58 -12.84
N PRO A 115 -0.07 -6.14 -11.71
CA PRO A 115 0.67 -6.14 -10.44
C PRO A 115 2.05 -6.79 -10.52
N SER A 116 2.23 -7.73 -11.45
CA SER A 116 3.48 -8.46 -11.69
C SER A 116 4.47 -7.72 -12.60
N ASP A 117 4.14 -6.52 -13.08
CA ASP A 117 5.02 -5.77 -13.98
C ASP A 117 6.17 -5.12 -13.22
N ALA A 118 7.25 -5.87 -13.05
CA ALA A 118 8.45 -5.41 -12.37
C ALA A 118 9.13 -4.21 -13.07
N ALA A 119 8.92 -4.01 -14.38
CA ALA A 119 9.47 -2.85 -15.07
C ALA A 119 8.74 -1.56 -14.65
N GLN A 120 7.42 -1.64 -14.48
CA GLN A 120 6.59 -0.53 -13.99
C GLN A 120 6.80 -0.25 -12.49
N TRP A 121 6.85 -1.28 -11.65
CA TRP A 121 6.90 -1.10 -10.19
C TRP A 121 8.33 -1.01 -9.64
N GLY A 122 9.29 -1.57 -10.37
CA GLY A 122 10.68 -1.73 -9.95
C GLY A 122 10.95 -2.97 -9.11
N ALA A 123 12.23 -3.33 -9.03
CA ALA A 123 12.70 -4.41 -8.18
C ALA A 123 12.36 -4.16 -6.70
N GLY A 124 11.94 -5.21 -6.00
CA GLY A 124 11.57 -5.16 -4.59
C GLY A 124 10.22 -4.48 -4.28
N ALA A 125 9.46 -4.08 -5.30
CA ALA A 125 8.10 -3.58 -5.12
C ALA A 125 7.11 -4.74 -5.03
N THR A 126 6.18 -4.67 -4.08
CA THR A 126 5.04 -5.60 -3.98
C THR A 126 3.74 -4.82 -4.19
N VAL A 127 2.84 -5.35 -5.01
CA VAL A 127 1.59 -4.68 -5.38
C VAL A 127 0.40 -5.46 -4.84
N PHE A 128 -0.48 -4.77 -4.13
CA PHE A 128 -1.72 -5.33 -3.59
C PHE A 128 -2.92 -4.55 -4.12
N ASP A 129 -3.88 -5.28 -4.68
CA ASP A 129 -5.11 -4.69 -5.23
C ASP A 129 -6.30 -4.98 -4.34
N VAL A 130 -7.19 -4.00 -4.24
CA VAL A 130 -8.53 -4.19 -3.70
C VAL A 130 -9.54 -3.41 -4.53
N LYS A 131 -10.73 -3.98 -4.71
CA LYS A 131 -11.84 -3.36 -5.45
C LYS A 131 -13.10 -3.44 -4.61
N ARG A 132 -14.10 -2.63 -4.94
CA ARG A 132 -15.43 -2.81 -4.36
C ARG A 132 -16.16 -3.99 -5.02
N PRO A 133 -17.18 -4.58 -4.37
CA PRO A 133 -17.91 -5.73 -4.89
C PRO A 133 -18.68 -5.41 -6.17
N ASP A 134 -19.11 -4.15 -6.34
CA ASP A 134 -19.78 -3.66 -7.56
C ASP A 134 -18.81 -3.42 -8.73
N GLY A 135 -17.52 -3.73 -8.53
CA GLY A 135 -16.45 -3.51 -9.50
C GLY A 135 -16.05 -2.04 -9.66
N LYS A 136 -16.71 -1.10 -8.97
CA LYS A 136 -16.41 0.33 -9.05
C LYS A 136 -15.35 0.70 -8.03
N GLY A 137 -14.37 1.50 -8.43
CA GLY A 137 -13.29 1.88 -7.53
C GLY A 137 -12.27 0.76 -7.37
N HIS A 138 -11.04 1.12 -7.65
CA HIS A 138 -9.86 0.27 -7.53
C HIS A 138 -8.83 1.02 -6.68
N ASP A 139 -8.48 0.42 -5.56
CA ASP A 139 -7.37 0.81 -4.70
C ASP A 139 -6.19 -0.11 -5.02
N ARG A 140 -5.04 0.48 -5.33
CA ARG A 140 -3.78 -0.25 -5.47
C ARG A 140 -2.77 0.25 -4.45
N LEU A 141 -2.12 -0.66 -3.74
CA LEU A 141 -1.03 -0.38 -2.83
C LEU A 141 0.26 -0.89 -3.46
N VAL A 142 1.21 0.01 -3.68
CA VAL A 142 2.57 -0.35 -4.09
C VAL A 142 3.47 -0.19 -2.87
N VAL A 143 3.96 -1.30 -2.35
CA VAL A 143 4.83 -1.34 -1.16
C VAL A 143 6.28 -1.49 -1.60
N LEU A 144 7.09 -0.52 -1.20
CA LEU A 144 8.53 -0.46 -1.43
C LEU A 144 9.23 -0.84 -0.12
N GLY A 145 9.75 -2.06 -0.04
CA GLY A 145 10.46 -2.57 1.14
C GLY A 145 11.93 -2.13 1.19
N SER A 146 12.70 -2.78 2.06
CA SER A 146 14.11 -2.42 2.28
C SER A 146 15.02 -2.59 1.05
N GLU A 147 14.70 -3.49 0.13
CA GLU A 147 15.42 -3.61 -1.13
C GLU A 147 15.37 -2.29 -1.93
N ALA A 148 14.19 -1.70 -2.03
CA ALA A 148 13.99 -0.43 -2.72
C ALA A 148 14.40 0.77 -1.86
N MET A 149 14.15 0.74 -0.55
CA MET A 149 14.22 1.93 0.33
C MET A 149 15.47 2.00 1.22
N GLY A 150 16.24 0.91 1.32
CA GLY A 150 17.30 0.74 2.30
C GLY A 150 16.81 0.01 3.56
N GLU A 151 17.75 -0.59 4.29
CA GLU A 151 17.47 -1.38 5.49
C GLU A 151 16.61 -0.60 6.51
N GLY A 152 15.56 -1.24 7.03
CA GLY A 152 14.65 -0.64 8.00
C GLY A 152 13.69 0.42 7.44
N HIS A 153 13.75 0.73 6.14
CA HIS A 153 12.89 1.72 5.51
C HIS A 153 11.83 1.10 4.61
N MET A 154 10.70 1.78 4.55
CA MET A 154 9.58 1.40 3.70
C MET A 154 8.84 2.65 3.21
N ALA A 155 8.34 2.57 1.99
CA ALA A 155 7.36 3.51 1.46
C ALA A 155 6.16 2.76 0.88
N VAL A 156 4.98 3.38 0.94
CA VAL A 156 3.75 2.83 0.37
C VAL A 156 3.08 3.90 -0.46
N ILE A 157 2.82 3.60 -1.73
CA ILE A 157 2.04 4.43 -2.65
C ILE A 157 0.64 3.83 -2.72
N VAL A 158 -0.36 4.61 -2.33
CA VAL A 158 -1.77 4.24 -2.46
C VAL A 158 -2.34 5.00 -3.64
N LEU A 159 -2.71 4.26 -4.67
CA LEU A 159 -3.36 4.75 -5.88
C LEU A 159 -4.87 4.48 -5.77
N ARG A 160 -5.66 5.48 -6.14
CA ARG A 160 -7.10 5.43 -6.37
C ARG A 160 -7.40 6.28 -7.60
N GLU A 161 -8.46 6.01 -8.34
CA GLU A 161 -8.79 6.66 -9.63
C GLU A 161 -8.42 8.16 -9.70
N SER A 162 -8.80 8.96 -8.70
CA SER A 162 -8.52 10.41 -8.66
C SER A 162 -7.46 10.85 -7.63
N ARG A 163 -6.74 9.92 -6.99
CA ARG A 163 -5.94 10.25 -5.80
C ARG A 163 -4.69 9.39 -5.65
N VAL A 164 -3.60 10.03 -5.27
CA VAL A 164 -2.35 9.39 -4.85
C VAL A 164 -2.04 9.79 -3.42
N ARG A 165 -1.66 8.83 -2.58
CA ARG A 165 -1.13 9.10 -1.23
C ARG A 165 0.15 8.33 -1.02
N ILE A 166 1.10 8.96 -0.34
CA ILE A 166 2.40 8.37 -0.09
C ILE A 166 2.67 8.37 1.40
N TYR A 167 2.98 7.17 1.89
CA TYR A 167 3.31 6.89 3.27
C TYR A 167 4.74 6.41 3.35
N ALA A 168 5.46 6.74 4.41
CA ALA A 168 6.78 6.23 4.64
C ALA A 168 7.10 6.14 6.13
N THR A 169 8.08 5.30 6.46
CA THR A 169 8.74 5.33 7.77
C THR A 169 9.46 6.66 7.99
N GLU A 170 9.49 7.15 9.22
CA GLU A 170 9.94 8.52 9.54
C GLU A 170 11.34 8.88 9.02
N SER A 171 12.23 7.89 9.04
CA SER A 171 13.66 8.00 8.73
C SER A 171 14.03 7.62 7.29
N ALA A 172 13.06 7.38 6.41
CA ALA A 172 13.36 6.98 5.03
C ALA A 172 14.21 8.05 4.32
N PRO A 173 15.32 7.68 3.63
CA PRO A 173 16.15 8.63 2.91
C PRO A 173 15.31 9.38 1.87
N ARG A 174 15.14 10.69 2.07
CA ARG A 174 14.17 11.50 1.32
C ARG A 174 14.45 11.48 -0.18
N ASP A 175 15.71 11.56 -0.58
CA ASP A 175 16.12 11.56 -1.99
C ASP A 175 15.87 10.21 -2.65
N LYS A 176 16.15 9.10 -1.94
CA LYS A 176 15.89 7.75 -2.44
C LYS A 176 14.40 7.50 -2.59
N MET A 177 13.61 7.90 -1.59
CA MET A 177 12.15 7.84 -1.65
C MET A 177 11.63 8.65 -2.84
N TYR A 178 12.09 9.90 -2.98
CA TYR A 178 11.72 10.79 -4.07
C TYR A 178 12.00 10.14 -5.42
N ALA A 179 13.24 9.70 -5.67
CA ALA A 179 13.63 9.10 -6.94
C ALA A 179 12.83 7.82 -7.25
N THR A 180 12.61 6.96 -6.24
CA THR A 180 11.87 5.70 -6.41
C THR A 180 10.40 5.95 -6.71
N VAL A 181 9.76 6.87 -5.98
CA VAL A 181 8.37 7.27 -6.20
C VAL A 181 8.22 7.93 -7.57
N MET A 182 9.09 8.88 -7.92
CA MET A 182 9.03 9.59 -9.21
C MET A 182 9.12 8.60 -10.37
N ARG A 183 10.01 7.60 -10.28
CA ARG A 183 10.14 6.55 -11.30
C ARG A 183 8.84 5.75 -11.49
N ILE A 184 8.13 5.42 -10.41
CA ILE A 184 6.86 4.67 -10.49
C ILE A 184 5.75 5.56 -11.06
N LEU A 185 5.60 6.77 -10.50
CA LEU A 185 4.52 7.67 -10.88
C LEU A 185 4.70 8.25 -12.29
N GLY A 186 5.95 8.37 -12.76
CA GLY A 186 6.30 9.12 -13.97
C GLY A 186 6.41 10.62 -13.69
N ASP A 187 7.03 11.34 -14.61
CA ASP A 187 7.41 12.75 -14.41
C ASP A 187 6.21 13.67 -14.18
N GLU A 188 5.13 13.50 -14.96
CA GLU A 188 3.95 14.36 -14.88
C GLU A 188 3.24 14.24 -13.52
N LEU A 189 2.83 13.02 -13.17
CA LEU A 189 2.15 12.75 -11.91
C LEU A 189 3.07 12.98 -10.71
N GLY A 190 4.32 12.51 -10.79
CA GLY A 190 5.31 12.69 -9.73
C GLY A 190 5.57 14.16 -9.41
N THR A 191 5.73 14.99 -10.45
CA THR A 191 5.87 16.43 -10.28
C THR A 191 4.64 17.01 -9.58
N MET A 192 3.43 16.67 -10.02
CA MET A 192 2.19 17.19 -9.42
C MET A 192 2.03 16.80 -7.95
N VAL A 193 2.40 15.59 -7.57
CA VAL A 193 2.30 15.16 -6.18
C VAL A 193 3.27 15.99 -5.31
N TRP A 194 4.45 16.33 -5.83
CA TRP A 194 5.50 17.04 -5.08
C TRP A 194 5.45 18.57 -5.19
N HIS A 195 4.76 19.12 -6.20
CA HIS A 195 4.79 20.56 -6.54
C HIS A 195 4.25 21.49 -5.44
N HIS A 196 3.48 20.97 -4.48
CA HIS A 196 2.95 21.77 -3.38
C HIS A 196 4.00 22.14 -2.29
N ASP A 197 5.22 21.59 -2.32
CA ASP A 197 6.33 22.12 -1.50
C ASP A 197 7.10 23.20 -2.27
N ARG A 198 6.60 24.45 -2.28
CA ARG A 198 7.40 25.58 -2.82
C ARG A 198 8.69 25.88 -2.03
N ASN A 199 8.89 25.24 -0.87
CA ASN A 199 10.11 25.34 -0.03
C ASN A 199 11.02 24.09 -0.13
N TRP A 200 10.87 23.25 -1.15
CA TRP A 200 11.62 21.99 -1.23
C TRP A 200 13.12 22.17 -1.48
N LEU A 201 13.53 23.16 -2.28
CA LEU A 201 14.95 23.47 -2.51
C LEU A 201 15.60 24.14 -1.30
N SER A 202 14.83 24.87 -0.49
CA SER A 202 15.31 25.59 0.69
C SER A 202 15.39 24.74 1.96
N SER A 203 14.98 23.46 1.92
CA SER A 203 15.03 22.52 3.06
C SER A 203 16.03 21.36 2.86
N LEU A 204 16.89 21.44 1.85
CA LEU A 204 18.06 20.58 1.65
C LEU A 204 19.24 20.98 2.55
N GLU A 205 19.13 22.06 3.33
CA GLU A 205 20.08 22.36 4.39
C GLU A 205 19.87 21.39 5.57
N VAL A 206 20.82 20.48 5.67
CA VAL A 206 20.96 19.38 6.62
C VAL A 206 20.61 19.80 8.05
N SER A 207 19.60 19.18 8.65
CA SER A 207 19.42 19.16 10.11
C SER A 207 20.08 17.90 10.68
N PRO A 208 21.19 18.02 11.42
CA PRO A 208 21.85 16.88 12.03
C PRO A 208 21.14 16.55 13.34
N ASN A 209 20.13 15.70 13.30
CA ASN A 209 19.69 14.99 14.50
C ASN A 209 19.14 13.62 14.12
N THR A 210 20.04 12.64 14.11
CA THR A 210 19.73 11.23 13.85
C THR A 210 19.61 10.50 15.17
N SER A 211 18.40 10.42 15.73
CA SER A 211 18.09 9.41 16.74
C SER A 211 17.90 8.08 16.02
N ARG A 212 18.91 7.21 16.11
CA ARG A 212 18.85 5.84 15.57
C ARG A 212 17.88 5.00 16.40
N CYS A 213 16.87 4.44 15.75
CA CYS A 213 16.07 3.35 16.30
C CYS A 213 16.59 2.05 15.67
N THR A 214 17.25 1.22 16.47
CA THR A 214 17.72 -0.10 16.06
C THR A 214 16.63 -1.11 16.41
N ILE A 215 16.15 -1.86 15.42
CA ILE A 215 15.28 -3.03 15.64
C ILE A 215 16.21 -4.22 15.85
N MET A 216 16.12 -4.86 17.01
CA MET A 216 16.73 -6.17 17.30
C MET A 216 15.75 -7.29 17.01
#